data_AF-A0A0L9UHA5-F1
#
_entry.id   AF-A0A0L9UHA5-F1
#
_cell.length_a   1.000
_cell.length_b   1.000
_cell.length_c   1.000
_cell.angle_alpha   90.00
_cell.angle_beta   90.00
_cell.angle_gamma   90.00
#
_symmetry.space_group_name_H-M   'P 1'
#
loop_
_entity.id
_entity.type
_entity.pdbx_description
1 polymer ?
#
loop_
_entity_poly.entity_id
_entity_poly.type
_entity_poly.pdbx_seq_one_letter_code
_entity_poly.pdbx_strand_id
1 'polypeptide(L)'
;MASTAAYLARRAAQKERVRILYRRALKDTLNWAVHRHLFYNDAEILRDRFEENKHVEDPDTIDRLIADAEASYNKWRHPDPYIVPWAPGGSKFTRNPAPPQGVSCYGYTVCLSCPLFCWTHLFTLLLSWTSLKFCFDHWLILNKLYICNYVWWNSGQVHLTRDIHNVWCSRPKIPA
;
A
#
# COMPACT_ATOMS: atom_id res chain seq x y z
N MET A 1 22.17 35.21 6.56
CA MET A 1 22.50 33.84 6.99
C MET A 1 21.21 33.21 7.52
N ALA A 2 20.66 32.17 6.87
CA ALA A 2 19.53 31.45 7.43
C ALA A 2 19.95 30.80 8.75
N SER A 3 19.08 30.80 9.76
CA SER A 3 19.38 30.14 11.04
C SER A 3 19.55 28.63 10.82
N THR A 4 20.41 28.00 11.61
CA THR A 4 20.62 26.54 11.58
C THR A 4 19.31 25.78 11.77
N ALA A 5 18.42 26.28 12.63
CA ALA A 5 17.07 25.75 12.82
C ALA A 5 16.22 25.80 11.54
N ALA A 6 16.26 26.91 10.78
CA ALA A 6 15.51 27.03 9.53
C ALA A 6 16.04 26.06 8.46
N TYR A 7 17.36 25.86 8.38
CA TYR A 7 17.97 24.89 7.49
C TYR A 7 17.50 23.45 7.80
N LEU A 8 17.55 23.05 9.07
CA LEU A 8 17.12 21.72 9.50
C LEU A 8 15.63 21.48 9.23
N ALA A 9 14.78 22.49 9.50
CA ALA A 9 13.36 22.44 9.19
C ALA A 9 13.09 22.27 7.69
N ARG A 10 13.81 23.00 6.82
CA ARG A 10 13.74 22.85 5.36
C ARG A 10 14.12 21.44 4.92
N ARG A 11 15.23 20.90 5.43
CA ARG A 11 15.66 19.51 5.12
C ARG A 11 14.65 18.48 5.59
N ALA A 12 14.04 18.66 6.76
CA ALA A 12 12.98 17.76 7.26
C ALA A 12 11.74 17.79 6.36
N ALA A 13 11.32 18.98 5.92
CA ALA A 13 10.19 19.15 5.00
C ALA A 13 10.48 18.52 3.63
N GLN A 14 11.67 18.72 3.06
CA GLN A 14 12.10 18.08 1.80
C GLN A 14 12.04 16.55 1.92
N LYS A 15 12.57 15.98 3.01
CA LYS A 15 12.51 14.53 3.26
C LYS A 15 11.08 14.00 3.34
N GLU A 16 10.15 14.74 3.93
CA GLU A 16 8.74 14.34 3.98
C GLU A 16 8.08 14.43 2.60
N ARG A 17 8.33 15.51 1.84
CA ARG A 17 7.82 15.66 0.47
C ARG A 17 8.27 14.52 -0.44
N VAL A 18 9.54 14.15 -0.41
CA VAL A 18 10.08 13.03 -1.19
C VAL A 18 9.41 11.71 -0.78
N ARG A 19 9.25 11.44 0.53
CA ARG A 19 8.57 10.23 1.04
C ARG A 19 7.11 10.16 0.62
N ILE A 20 6.40 11.28 0.61
CA ILE A 20 5.02 11.35 0.15
C ILE A 20 4.96 11.13 -1.37
N LEU A 21 5.83 11.79 -2.13
CA LEU A 21 5.89 11.67 -3.59
C LEU A 21 6.19 10.24 -4.02
N TYR A 22 7.17 9.58 -3.40
CA TYR A 22 7.50 8.19 -3.69
C TYR A 22 6.32 7.24 -3.43
N ARG A 23 5.63 7.38 -2.28
CA ARG A 23 4.44 6.58 -1.96
C ARG A 23 3.31 6.80 -2.97
N ARG A 24 3.09 8.04 -3.39
CA ARG A 24 2.08 8.40 -4.39
C ARG A 24 2.43 7.83 -5.75
N ALA A 25 3.68 8.01 -6.19
CA ALA A 25 4.18 7.49 -7.47
C ALA A 25 4.04 5.97 -7.54
N LEU A 26 4.48 5.22 -6.52
CA LEU A 26 4.32 3.77 -6.47
C LEU A 26 2.85 3.33 -6.54
N LYS A 27 1.96 4.01 -5.81
CA LYS A 27 0.52 3.71 -5.85
C LYS A 27 -0.04 3.93 -7.26
N ASP A 28 0.37 5.00 -7.93
CA ASP A 28 -0.07 5.27 -9.30
C ASP A 28 0.51 4.28 -10.31
N THR A 29 1.77 3.86 -10.16
CA THR A 29 2.33 2.76 -10.95
C THR A 29 1.49 1.50 -10.81
N LEU A 30 1.03 1.18 -9.59
CA LEU A 30 0.12 0.06 -9.35
C LEU A 30 -1.26 0.28 -9.97
N ASN A 31 -1.78 1.51 -9.99
CA ASN A 31 -3.07 1.83 -10.61
C ASN A 31 -3.03 1.61 -12.14
N TRP A 32 -1.91 1.96 -12.78
CA TRP A 32 -1.69 1.72 -14.21
C TRP A 32 -1.42 0.25 -14.53
N ALA A 33 -0.72 -0.47 -13.65
CA ALA A 33 -0.36 -1.86 -13.85
C ALA A 33 -1.53 -2.81 -13.50
N VAL A 34 -2.18 -3.37 -14.53
CA VAL A 34 -3.23 -4.39 -14.36
C VAL A 34 -2.69 -5.65 -13.67
N HIS A 35 -1.47 -6.07 -14.02
CA HIS A 35 -0.84 -7.30 -13.52
C HIS A 35 0.38 -7.02 -12.64
N ARG A 36 0.59 -7.89 -11.63
CA ARG A 36 1.65 -7.73 -10.62
C ARG A 36 3.07 -7.87 -11.16
N HIS A 37 3.30 -8.70 -12.16
CA HIS A 37 4.64 -8.89 -12.74
C HIS A 37 5.16 -7.63 -13.45
N LEU A 38 4.27 -6.90 -14.16
CA LEU A 38 4.61 -5.61 -14.77
C LEU A 38 4.91 -4.56 -13.72
N PHE A 39 4.08 -4.53 -12.66
CA PHE A 39 4.27 -3.60 -11.54
C PHE A 39 5.65 -3.74 -10.89
N TYR A 40 6.17 -4.96 -10.69
CA TYR A 40 7.46 -5.14 -10.03
C TYR A 40 8.61 -4.52 -10.83
N ASN A 41 8.64 -4.74 -12.14
CA ASN A 41 9.66 -4.15 -13.01
C ASN A 41 9.58 -2.61 -13.01
N ASP A 42 8.38 -2.05 -13.14
CA ASP A 42 8.19 -0.59 -13.13
C ASP A 42 8.51 0.02 -11.76
N ALA A 43 8.22 -0.69 -10.67
CA ALA A 43 8.51 -0.24 -9.30
C ALA A 43 10.02 -0.23 -9.01
N GLU A 44 10.77 -1.21 -9.54
CA GLU A 44 12.24 -1.25 -9.45
C GLU A 44 12.84 -0.06 -10.22
N ILE A 45 12.43 0.15 -11.47
CA ILE A 45 12.87 1.31 -12.27
C ILE A 45 12.55 2.63 -11.57
N LEU A 46 11.37 2.74 -10.95
CA LEU A 46 11.02 3.93 -10.18
C LEU A 46 11.97 4.13 -9.00
N ARG A 47 12.27 3.07 -8.24
CA ARG A 47 13.16 3.13 -7.10
C ARG A 47 14.57 3.55 -7.50
N ASP A 48 15.11 2.99 -8.57
CA ASP A 48 16.45 3.31 -9.06
C ASP A 48 16.60 4.81 -9.36
N ARG A 49 15.58 5.42 -9.99
CA ARG A 49 15.57 6.87 -10.26
C ARG A 49 15.62 7.72 -8.98
N PHE A 50 15.01 7.26 -7.89
CA PHE A 50 15.10 7.94 -6.59
C PHE A 50 16.45 7.70 -5.90
N GLU A 51 17.03 6.51 -6.05
CA GLU A 51 18.35 6.19 -5.47
C GLU A 51 19.49 6.93 -6.21
N GLU A 52 19.39 7.13 -7.53
CA GLU A 52 20.33 7.94 -8.34
C GLU A 52 20.52 9.35 -7.76
N ASN A 53 19.45 9.95 -7.23
CA ASN A 53 19.42 11.33 -6.73
C ASN A 53 19.56 11.44 -5.21
N LYS A 54 19.88 10.33 -4.52
CA LYS A 54 19.92 10.28 -3.05
C LYS A 54 21.05 11.09 -2.40
N HIS A 55 22.17 11.22 -3.10
CA HIS A 55 23.41 11.82 -2.60
C HIS A 55 23.55 13.30 -2.94
N VAL A 56 22.48 13.95 -3.42
CA VAL A 56 22.50 15.40 -3.69
C VAL A 56 22.43 16.15 -2.36
N GLU A 57 23.44 16.99 -2.11
CA GLU A 57 23.56 17.76 -0.86
C GLU A 57 23.03 19.19 -0.98
N ASP A 58 23.05 19.78 -2.18
CA ASP A 58 22.61 21.16 -2.40
C ASP A 58 21.09 21.32 -2.20
N PRO A 59 20.63 22.11 -1.19
CA PRO A 59 19.20 22.23 -0.88
C PRO A 59 18.36 22.86 -2.00
N ASP A 60 18.94 23.76 -2.79
CA ASP A 60 18.23 24.46 -3.86
C ASP A 60 18.05 23.53 -5.07
N THR A 61 19.08 22.76 -5.42
CA THR A 61 18.98 21.69 -6.43
C THR A 61 17.94 20.64 -6.04
N ILE A 62 17.89 20.24 -4.76
CA ILE A 62 16.88 19.29 -4.27
C ILE A 62 15.45 19.82 -4.46
N ASP A 63 15.22 21.10 -4.22
CA ASP A 63 13.89 21.68 -4.43
C ASP A 63 13.49 21.71 -5.92
N ARG A 64 14.44 21.94 -6.82
CA ARG A 64 14.21 21.84 -8.27
C ARG A 64 13.87 20.41 -8.69
N LEU A 65 14.66 19.43 -8.23
CA LEU A 65 14.41 18.01 -8.52
C LEU A 65 13.04 17.55 -7.99
N ILE A 66 12.65 18.00 -6.79
CA ILE A 66 11.31 17.70 -6.25
C ILE A 66 10.21 18.33 -7.12
N ALA A 67 10.38 19.58 -7.55
CA ALA A 67 9.41 20.26 -8.40
C ALA A 67 9.26 19.58 -9.77
N ASP A 68 10.36 19.18 -10.40
CA ASP A 68 10.38 18.47 -11.68
C ASP A 68 9.75 17.08 -11.56
N ALA A 69 10.03 16.38 -10.46
CA ALA A 69 9.42 15.08 -10.18
C ALA A 69 7.91 15.20 -9.91
N GLU A 70 7.47 16.23 -9.18
CA GLU A 70 6.05 16.53 -8.96
C GLU A 70 5.33 16.89 -10.27
N ALA A 71 5.95 17.69 -11.14
CA ALA A 71 5.41 18.02 -12.47
C ALA A 71 5.27 16.77 -13.34
N SER A 72 6.30 15.91 -13.34
CA SER A 72 6.29 14.63 -14.04
C SER A 72 5.21 13.69 -13.51
N TYR A 73 5.07 13.59 -12.18
CA TYR A 73 4.00 12.81 -11.54
C TYR A 73 2.61 13.32 -11.95
N ASN A 74 2.38 14.64 -11.90
CA ASN A 74 1.10 15.25 -12.25
C ASN A 74 0.71 15.00 -13.71
N LYS A 75 1.67 15.02 -14.63
CA LYS A 75 1.43 14.73 -16.05
C LYS A 75 0.90 13.32 -16.28
N TRP A 76 1.37 12.35 -15.50
CA TRP A 76 1.08 10.93 -15.71
C TRP A 76 0.18 10.31 -14.63
N ARG A 77 -0.52 11.17 -13.89
CA ARG A 77 -1.44 10.74 -12.84
C ARG A 77 -2.58 9.91 -13.45
N HIS A 78 -2.93 8.81 -12.81
CA HIS A 78 -4.06 8.00 -13.27
C HIS A 78 -5.37 8.80 -13.15
N PRO A 79 -6.24 8.84 -14.18
CA PRO A 79 -7.48 9.63 -14.15
C PRO A 79 -8.49 9.12 -13.11
N ASP A 80 -8.54 7.81 -12.88
CA ASP A 80 -9.43 7.16 -11.89
C ASP A 80 -8.65 6.19 -10.98
N PRO A 81 -7.96 6.67 -9.94
CA PRO A 81 -7.09 5.84 -9.11
C PRO A 81 -7.89 4.86 -8.24
N TYR A 82 -7.33 3.70 -7.92
CA TYR A 82 -7.99 2.75 -7.02
C TYR A 82 -8.14 3.31 -5.60
N ILE A 83 -9.39 3.33 -5.13
CA ILE A 83 -9.79 3.71 -3.77
C ILE A 83 -10.41 2.49 -3.11
N VAL A 84 -9.96 2.19 -1.88
CA VAL A 84 -10.53 1.07 -1.12
C VAL A 84 -12.02 1.32 -0.86
N PRO A 85 -12.90 0.31 -0.94
CA PRO A 85 -14.35 0.54 -0.97
C PRO A 85 -14.91 1.36 0.20
N TRP A 86 -14.35 1.23 1.40
CA TRP A 86 -14.84 1.91 2.61
C TRP A 86 -14.19 3.27 2.90
N ALA A 87 -13.13 3.65 2.16
CA ALA A 87 -12.50 4.95 2.31
C ALA A 87 -13.33 6.05 1.61
N PRO A 88 -13.12 7.33 1.95
CA PRO A 88 -13.74 8.44 1.24
C PRO A 88 -13.50 8.33 -0.28
N GLY A 89 -14.56 8.43 -1.07
CA GLY A 89 -14.52 8.23 -2.54
C GLY A 89 -14.62 6.78 -3.01
N GLY A 90 -14.69 5.79 -2.11
CA GLY A 90 -14.91 4.39 -2.44
C GLY A 90 -16.39 4.04 -2.60
N SER A 91 -16.69 2.93 -3.27
CA SER A 91 -18.06 2.50 -3.59
C SER A 91 -18.94 2.13 -2.40
N LYS A 92 -18.35 1.83 -1.23
CA LYS A 92 -19.04 1.48 0.03
C LYS A 92 -18.93 2.60 1.06
N PHE A 93 -18.35 3.76 0.70
CA PHE A 93 -18.24 4.88 1.62
C PHE A 93 -19.63 5.32 2.09
N THR A 94 -19.81 5.50 3.40
CA THR A 94 -21.08 5.94 4.01
C THR A 94 -22.32 5.10 3.68
N ARG A 95 -22.17 3.85 3.21
CA ARG A 95 -23.32 2.96 2.96
C ARG A 95 -24.06 2.55 4.24
N ASN A 96 -23.35 2.50 5.38
CA ASN A 96 -23.91 2.21 6.70
C ASN A 96 -23.23 3.10 7.76
N PRO A 97 -23.60 4.38 7.87
CA PRO A 97 -23.05 5.25 8.91
C PRO A 97 -23.51 4.76 10.28
N ALA A 98 -22.65 4.90 11.29
CA ALA A 98 -23.08 4.66 12.66
C ALA A 98 -24.23 5.62 12.99
N PRO A 99 -25.29 5.16 13.69
CA PRO A 99 -26.39 6.03 14.07
C PRO A 99 -25.86 7.20 14.91
N PRO A 100 -26.46 8.39 14.79
CA PRO A 100 -26.08 9.53 15.61
C PRO A 100 -26.23 9.20 17.09
N GLN A 101 -25.26 9.62 17.90
CA GLN A 101 -25.30 9.43 19.34
C GLN A 101 -26.52 10.19 19.89
N GLY A 102 -27.41 9.49 20.61
CA GLY A 102 -28.60 10.09 21.23
C GLY A 102 -29.93 9.84 20.51
N VAL A 103 -29.96 9.10 19.38
CA VAL A 103 -31.21 8.66 18.76
C VAL A 103 -31.49 7.21 19.14
N SER A 104 -32.45 7.00 20.03
CA SER A 104 -32.97 5.67 20.36
C SER A 104 -33.94 5.22 19.27
N CYS A 105 -33.47 4.32 18.41
CA CYS A 105 -34.35 3.53 17.55
C CYS A 105 -35.09 2.50 18.42
N TYR A 106 -36.22 2.93 19.00
CA TYR A 106 -37.28 2.15 19.65
C TYR A 106 -36.86 1.04 20.63
N GLY A 107 -36.91 1.36 21.93
CA GLY A 107 -37.63 0.55 22.93
C GLY A 107 -37.08 -0.81 23.39
N TYR A 108 -35.93 -1.29 22.94
CA TYR A 108 -35.25 -2.41 23.59
C TYR A 108 -33.96 -1.93 24.25
N THR A 109 -34.03 -1.72 25.55
CA THR A 109 -32.87 -1.67 26.43
C THR A 109 -32.11 -2.97 26.23
N VAL A 110 -31.05 -2.95 25.42
CA VAL A 110 -30.04 -4.01 25.46
C VAL A 110 -29.40 -3.88 26.83
N CYS A 111 -29.91 -4.67 27.77
CA CYS A 111 -29.42 -4.78 29.12
C CYS A 111 -28.02 -5.43 29.05
N LEU A 112 -27.00 -4.64 28.70
CA LEU A 112 -25.59 -4.97 28.85
C LEU A 112 -25.17 -5.06 30.33
N SER A 113 -26.12 -4.90 31.24
CA SER A 113 -25.98 -5.05 32.68
C SER A 113 -26.93 -6.11 33.23
N CYS A 114 -27.07 -7.26 32.56
CA CYS A 114 -27.68 -8.45 33.16
C CYS A 114 -26.54 -9.35 33.71
N PRO A 115 -26.28 -9.37 35.03
CA PRO A 115 -25.16 -10.12 35.62
C PRO A 115 -25.41 -11.63 35.71
N LEU A 116 -26.51 -12.15 35.16
CA LEU A 116 -26.94 -13.53 35.37
C LEU A 116 -26.38 -14.55 34.36
N PHE A 117 -25.44 -14.16 33.51
CA PHE A 117 -24.83 -15.06 32.52
C PHE A 117 -23.31 -14.88 32.41
N CYS A 118 -22.56 -15.04 33.52
CA CYS A 118 -21.09 -14.98 33.45
C CYS A 118 -20.35 -15.84 34.50
N TRP A 119 -20.81 -17.06 34.78
CA TRP A 119 -20.05 -18.01 35.63
C TRP A 119 -19.89 -19.43 35.06
N THR A 120 -20.29 -19.70 33.81
CA THR A 120 -20.16 -21.04 33.20
C THR A 120 -19.12 -21.16 32.08
N HIS A 121 -18.51 -20.07 31.61
CA HIS A 121 -17.57 -20.11 30.49
C HIS A 121 -16.08 -20.16 30.86
N LEU A 122 -15.73 -20.07 32.15
CA LEU A 122 -14.32 -20.14 32.57
C LEU A 122 -13.79 -21.58 32.78
N PHE A 123 -14.65 -22.61 32.75
CA PHE A 123 -14.26 -24.00 33.04
C PHE A 123 -14.06 -24.89 31.81
N THR A 124 -14.45 -24.44 30.61
CA THR A 124 -14.33 -25.24 29.37
C THR A 124 -13.09 -24.94 28.52
N LEU A 125 -12.32 -23.90 28.86
CA LEU A 125 -11.09 -23.52 28.15
C LEU A 125 -9.80 -24.22 28.63
N LEU A 126 -9.89 -25.14 29.59
CA LEU A 126 -8.73 -25.89 30.11
C LEU A 126 -8.62 -27.35 29.63
N LEU A 127 -9.54 -27.83 28.78
CA LEU A 127 -9.56 -29.23 28.31
C LEU A 127 -9.55 -29.44 26.78
N SER A 128 -9.31 -28.40 25.97
CA SER A 128 -9.13 -28.56 24.50
C SER A 128 -7.70 -28.30 23.99
N TRP A 129 -6.77 -27.95 24.87
CA TRP A 129 -5.40 -27.58 24.50
C TRP A 129 -4.44 -28.76 24.26
N THR A 130 -4.90 -30.02 24.36
CA THR A 130 -4.08 -31.21 24.08
C THR A 130 -4.28 -31.80 22.68
N SER A 131 -5.23 -31.31 21.86
CA SER A 131 -5.46 -31.85 20.50
C SER A 131 -4.92 -31.00 19.35
N LEU A 132 -4.52 -29.74 19.57
CA LEU A 132 -4.06 -28.86 18.47
C LEU A 132 -2.58 -28.98 18.12
N LYS A 133 -1.79 -29.77 18.88
CA LYS A 133 -0.37 -29.99 18.59
C LYS A 133 -0.11 -31.12 17.58
N PHE A 134 -1.12 -31.92 17.23
CA PHE A 134 -0.97 -33.02 16.27
C PHE A 134 -1.29 -32.64 14.81
N CYS A 135 -1.98 -31.51 14.56
CA CYS A 135 -2.31 -31.07 13.20
C CYS A 135 -1.28 -30.13 12.57
N PHE A 136 -0.44 -29.44 13.36
CA PHE A 136 0.52 -28.48 12.81
C PHE A 136 1.73 -29.16 12.15
N ASP A 137 2.10 -30.37 12.59
CA ASP A 137 3.28 -31.07 12.08
C ASP A 137 3.02 -31.88 10.79
N HIS A 138 1.76 -32.10 10.38
CA HIS A 138 1.43 -32.86 9.16
C HIS A 138 1.15 -31.98 7.92
N TRP A 139 1.10 -30.65 8.07
CA TRP A 139 0.89 -29.73 6.94
C TRP A 139 2.19 -29.33 6.23
N LEU A 140 3.36 -29.52 6.87
CA LEU A 140 4.68 -29.15 6.34
C LEU A 140 5.30 -30.17 5.37
N ILE A 141 4.67 -31.33 5.14
CA ILE A 141 5.22 -32.38 4.26
C ILE A 141 4.60 -32.36 2.85
N LEU A 142 3.42 -31.75 2.65
CA LEU A 142 2.74 -31.74 1.34
C LEU A 142 2.99 -30.47 0.49
N ASN A 143 3.66 -29.44 1.03
CA ASN A 143 3.87 -28.15 0.34
C ASN A 143 5.19 -28.05 -0.45
N LYS A 144 5.93 -29.15 -0.62
CA LYS A 144 7.20 -29.19 -1.38
C LYS A 144 7.09 -29.64 -2.84
N LEU A 145 5.90 -30.00 -3.33
CA LEU A 145 5.71 -30.49 -4.71
C LEU A 145 4.91 -29.55 -5.64
N TYR A 146 4.35 -28.43 -5.16
CA TYR A 146 3.55 -27.53 -6.00
C TYR A 146 4.34 -26.36 -6.63
N ILE A 147 5.60 -26.15 -6.23
CA ILE A 147 6.43 -25.03 -6.71
C ILE A 147 7.14 -25.36 -8.04
N CYS A 148 7.18 -26.62 -8.48
CA CYS A 148 7.99 -27.03 -9.64
C CYS A 148 7.28 -26.85 -11.01
N ASN A 149 5.95 -26.75 -11.07
CA ASN A 149 5.21 -26.74 -12.36
C ASN A 149 4.80 -25.36 -12.90
N TYR A 150 5.05 -24.25 -12.20
CA TYR A 150 4.64 -22.91 -12.67
C TYR A 150 5.67 -22.20 -13.56
N VAL A 151 6.90 -22.72 -13.63
CA VAL A 151 8.01 -22.10 -14.40
C VAL A 151 7.93 -22.41 -15.90
N TRP A 152 7.11 -23.37 -16.33
CA TRP A 152 7.03 -23.83 -17.72
C TRP A 152 5.73 -23.47 -18.47
N TRP A 153 5.03 -22.40 -18.06
CA TRP A 153 3.87 -21.88 -18.80
C TRP A 153 4.02 -20.39 -19.23
N ASN A 154 4.92 -19.63 -18.61
CA ASN A 154 4.99 -18.18 -18.83
C ASN A 154 5.92 -17.70 -19.96
N SER A 155 6.51 -18.61 -20.74
CA SER A 155 7.36 -18.25 -21.89
C SER A 155 6.58 -17.80 -23.14
N GLY A 156 5.24 -17.92 -23.15
CA GLY A 156 4.41 -17.69 -24.34
C GLY A 156 3.58 -16.40 -24.42
N GLN A 157 3.54 -15.56 -23.38
CA GLN A 157 2.66 -14.36 -23.35
C GLN A 157 3.38 -13.00 -23.49
N VAL A 158 4.66 -13.00 -23.88
CA VAL A 158 5.51 -11.79 -23.89
C VAL A 158 5.23 -10.85 -25.09
N HIS A 159 4.26 -11.17 -25.96
CA HIS A 159 4.06 -10.45 -27.23
C HIS A 159 2.91 -9.43 -27.28
N LEU A 160 2.17 -9.17 -26.20
CA LEU A 160 1.08 -8.16 -26.20
C LEU A 160 1.15 -7.10 -25.08
N THR A 161 2.24 -7.04 -24.32
CA THR A 161 2.42 -6.10 -23.19
C THR A 161 3.46 -5.00 -23.45
N ARG A 162 4.05 -4.96 -24.65
CA ARG A 162 5.06 -3.96 -25.02
C ARG A 162 4.52 -2.53 -25.08
N ASP A 163 3.22 -2.32 -25.19
CA ASP A 163 2.66 -0.98 -25.37
C ASP A 163 2.46 -0.22 -24.04
N ILE A 164 2.32 -0.91 -22.90
CA ILE A 164 2.16 -0.27 -21.57
C ILE A 164 3.51 -0.01 -20.91
N HIS A 165 4.53 -0.84 -21.19
CA HIS A 165 5.92 -0.63 -20.72
C HIS A 165 6.53 0.67 -21.28
N ASN A 166 6.01 1.17 -22.41
CA ASN A 166 6.39 2.46 -23.00
C ASN A 166 5.91 3.67 -22.16
N VAL A 167 4.95 3.51 -21.24
CA VAL A 167 4.47 4.62 -20.41
C VAL A 167 5.51 5.06 -19.38
N TRP A 168 6.43 4.19 -18.96
CA TRP A 168 7.57 4.52 -18.08
C TRP A 168 8.93 4.57 -18.81
N CYS A 169 9.12 3.77 -19.88
CA CYS A 169 10.32 3.84 -20.73
C CYS A 169 10.41 5.10 -21.61
N SER A 170 9.28 5.72 -21.98
CA SER A 170 9.27 6.97 -22.78
C SER A 170 9.27 8.25 -21.94
N ARG A 171 9.38 8.17 -20.60
CA ARG A 171 9.46 9.36 -19.75
C ARG A 171 10.88 9.93 -19.78
N PRO A 172 11.07 11.24 -20.03
CA PRO A 172 12.39 11.84 -20.00
C PRO A 172 13.05 11.56 -18.65
N LYS A 173 14.34 11.23 -18.67
CA LYS A 173 15.17 11.16 -17.45
C LYS A 173 15.01 12.50 -16.72
N ILE A 174 14.78 12.46 -15.41
CA ILE A 174 14.88 13.67 -14.58
C ILE A 174 16.34 14.12 -14.76
N PRO A 175 16.60 15.32 -15.32
CA PRO A 175 17.97 15.76 -15.51
C PRO A 175 18.64 15.87 -14.14
N ALA A 176 19.84 15.30 -14.04
CA ALA A 176 20.70 15.40 -12.87
C ALA A 176 21.15 16.84 -12.62
#